data_AF-A0A743U1C7-F1
#
_entry.id   AF-A0A743U1C7-F1
#
_cell.length_a   1.000
_cell.length_b   1.000
_cell.length_c   1.000
_cell.angle_alpha   90.00
_cell.angle_beta   90.00
_cell.angle_gamma   90.00
#
_symmetry.space_group_name_H-M   'P 1'
#
loop_
_entity.id
_entity.type
_entity.pdbx_description
1 polymer ?
#
loop_
_entity_poly.entity_id
_entity_poly.type
_entity_poly.pdbx_seq_one_letter_code
_entity_poly.pdbx_strand_id
1 'polypeptide(L)'
;MAMQRRYFKLNETDSVKYHKEYQEKIGKPRKKAIRDFLNACNAAGFVSYQHFGVEHISALLMRENVDCGKNKRTRSNSFDDDGQVLFEVRPDRRYSEGKQLAARLKEINEKLQELSTFSDWAVRKLGCYADASCVNRGQYLTTWSGAGFYSERKALVVRIPVGENGEKPLPADMSPALIEIKHSEFIAITEE
;
A
#
# COMPACT_ATOMS: atom_id res chain seq x y z
N MET A 1 -21.70 -14.78 -3.44
CA MET A 1 -20.52 -15.65 -3.28
C MET A 1 -19.38 -14.78 -2.79
N ALA A 2 -18.40 -15.35 -2.08
CA ALA A 2 -17.31 -14.58 -1.46
C ALA A 2 -15.97 -15.00 -2.07
N MET A 3 -15.12 -14.00 -2.34
CA MET A 3 -13.76 -14.18 -2.82
C MET A 3 -12.95 -15.05 -1.86
N GLN A 4 -12.43 -16.18 -2.32
CA GLN A 4 -11.53 -17.02 -1.53
C GLN A 4 -10.07 -16.59 -1.68
N ARG A 5 -9.26 -16.91 -0.66
CA ARG A 5 -7.83 -16.62 -0.62
C ARG A 5 -7.06 -17.84 -0.14
N ARG A 6 -5.85 -18.02 -0.68
CA ARG A 6 -4.84 -18.94 -0.15
C ARG A 6 -3.73 -18.15 0.51
N TYR A 7 -3.13 -18.76 1.53
CA TYR A 7 -2.20 -18.09 2.43
C TYR A 7 -0.88 -18.84 2.46
N PHE A 8 0.21 -18.10 2.42
CA PHE A 8 1.56 -18.65 2.40
C PHE A 8 2.45 -17.90 3.38
N LYS A 9 3.51 -18.56 3.83
CA LYS A 9 4.59 -17.94 4.58
C LYS A 9 5.95 -18.39 4.08
N LEU A 10 6.97 -17.60 4.36
CA LEU A 10 8.35 -18.06 4.32
C LEU A 10 8.76 -18.57 5.70
N ASN A 11 9.86 -19.34 5.76
CA ASN A 11 10.54 -19.59 7.03
C ASN A 11 11.10 -18.28 7.62
N GLU A 12 11.52 -18.30 8.89
CA GLU A 12 12.05 -17.10 9.58
C GLU A 12 13.27 -16.51 8.88
N THR A 13 14.24 -17.34 8.49
CA THR A 13 15.50 -16.90 7.88
C THR A 13 15.25 -16.14 6.57
N ASP A 14 14.43 -16.70 5.69
CA ASP A 14 14.06 -16.06 4.42
C ASP A 14 13.19 -14.83 4.65
N SER A 15 12.23 -14.88 5.57
CA SER A 15 11.39 -13.73 5.94
C SER A 15 12.24 -12.52 6.32
N VAL A 16 13.21 -12.70 7.22
CA VAL A 16 14.12 -11.64 7.66
C VAL A 16 15.02 -11.18 6.51
N LYS A 17 15.52 -12.10 5.69
CA LYS A 17 16.35 -11.79 4.52
C LYS A 17 15.62 -10.89 3.53
N TYR A 18 14.41 -11.25 3.11
CA TYR A 18 13.61 -10.46 2.17
C TYR A 18 13.24 -9.09 2.74
N HIS A 19 12.87 -9.03 4.04
CA HIS A 19 12.59 -7.75 4.67
C HIS A 19 13.82 -6.82 4.71
N LYS A 20 15.00 -7.34 5.06
CA LYS A 20 16.25 -6.56 5.04
C LYS A 20 16.58 -6.06 3.63
N GLU A 21 16.51 -6.95 2.63
CA GLU A 21 16.74 -6.58 1.23
C GLU A 21 15.80 -5.44 0.79
N TYR A 22 14.52 -5.54 1.12
CA TYR A 22 13.55 -4.47 0.84
C TYR A 22 13.95 -3.16 1.51
N GLN A 23 14.23 -3.18 2.81
CA GLN A 23 14.55 -1.95 3.55
C GLN A 23 15.78 -1.25 2.99
N GLU A 24 16.81 -2.00 2.59
CA GLU A 24 18.04 -1.45 2.03
C GLU A 24 17.85 -0.87 0.64
N LYS A 25 17.18 -1.60 -0.25
CA LYS A 25 17.06 -1.21 -1.67
C LYS A 25 15.91 -0.24 -1.94
N ILE A 26 14.82 -0.33 -1.18
CA ILE A 26 13.56 0.36 -1.51
C ILE A 26 12.98 1.08 -0.29
N GLY A 27 12.79 0.40 0.85
CA GLY A 27 12.07 0.94 2.01
C GLY A 27 12.68 2.24 2.55
N LYS A 28 14.00 2.30 2.74
CA LYS A 28 14.70 3.52 3.18
C LYS A 28 14.62 4.65 2.12
N PRO A 29 14.98 4.41 0.84
CA PRO A 29 14.76 5.41 -0.22
C PRO A 29 13.32 5.91 -0.34
N ARG A 30 12.33 5.01 -0.26
CA ARG A 30 10.89 5.33 -0.29
C ARG A 30 10.53 6.28 0.84
N LYS A 31 10.89 5.92 2.08
CA LYS A 31 10.61 6.76 3.27
C LYS A 31 11.26 8.14 3.15
N LYS A 32 12.47 8.22 2.61
CA LYS A 32 13.14 9.50 2.33
C LYS A 32 12.37 10.32 1.29
N ALA A 33 12.01 9.72 0.15
CA ALA A 33 11.28 10.41 -0.91
C ALA A 33 9.94 10.98 -0.44
N ILE A 34 9.18 10.21 0.35
CA ILE A 34 7.91 10.68 0.94
C ILE A 34 8.18 11.83 1.92
N ARG A 35 9.16 11.70 2.81
CA ARG A 35 9.50 12.76 3.77
C ARG A 35 9.89 14.05 3.06
N ASP A 36 10.78 13.98 2.08
CA ASP A 36 11.24 15.14 1.31
C ASP A 36 10.07 15.81 0.59
N PHE A 37 9.16 15.02 0.01
CA PHE A 37 7.94 15.51 -0.63
C PHE A 37 6.99 16.22 0.34
N LEU A 38 6.72 15.62 1.51
CA LEU A 38 5.87 16.21 2.55
C LEU A 38 6.47 17.52 3.08
N ASN A 39 7.77 17.54 3.35
CA ASN A 39 8.49 18.73 3.78
C ASN A 39 8.39 19.86 2.73
N ALA A 40 8.61 19.54 1.44
CA ALA A 40 8.51 20.52 0.35
C ALA A 40 7.09 21.09 0.15
N CYS A 41 6.07 20.38 0.66
CA CYS A 41 4.68 20.82 0.63
C CYS A 41 4.19 21.38 1.96
N ASN A 42 5.03 21.43 3.00
CA ASN A 42 4.64 21.75 4.38
C ASN A 42 3.44 20.92 4.88
N ALA A 43 3.42 19.64 4.53
CA ALA A 43 2.34 18.71 4.84
C ALA A 43 2.69 17.84 6.05
N ALA A 44 1.69 17.58 6.90
CA ALA A 44 1.83 16.68 8.04
C ALA A 44 1.72 15.20 7.63
N GLY A 45 1.05 14.93 6.51
CA GLY A 45 0.88 13.57 6.00
C GLY A 45 0.24 13.55 4.62
N PHE A 46 -0.26 12.39 4.23
CA PHE A 46 -0.90 12.19 2.94
C PHE A 46 -2.02 11.16 3.02
N VAL A 47 -2.93 11.23 2.05
CA VAL A 47 -3.93 10.20 1.79
C VAL A 47 -3.52 9.45 0.55
N SER A 48 -3.38 8.13 0.65
CA SER A 48 -3.13 7.27 -0.49
C SER A 48 -4.27 6.28 -0.71
N TYR A 49 -4.32 5.75 -1.93
CA TYR A 49 -5.11 4.57 -2.27
C TYR A 49 -4.21 3.61 -3.02
N GLN A 50 -4.60 2.34 -3.06
CA GLN A 50 -3.92 1.33 -3.86
C GLN A 50 -4.79 0.91 -5.04
N HIS A 51 -4.15 0.73 -6.19
CA HIS A 51 -4.77 0.16 -7.38
C HIS A 51 -3.88 -0.94 -7.91
N PHE A 52 -4.38 -2.18 -7.94
CA PHE A 52 -3.62 -3.35 -8.39
C PHE A 52 -2.27 -3.55 -7.68
N GLY A 53 -2.19 -3.19 -6.39
CA GLY A 53 -0.97 -3.27 -5.57
C GLY A 53 -0.11 -2.01 -5.59
N VAL A 54 -0.34 -1.11 -6.55
CA VAL A 54 0.43 0.14 -6.67
C VAL A 54 -0.21 1.22 -5.80
N GLU A 55 0.59 1.84 -4.94
CA GLU A 55 0.15 2.96 -4.10
C GLU A 55 0.21 4.28 -4.88
N HIS A 56 -0.85 5.08 -4.73
CA HIS A 56 -0.95 6.42 -5.27
C HIS A 56 -1.35 7.41 -4.18
N ILE A 57 -0.52 8.44 -3.97
CA ILE A 57 -0.84 9.58 -3.13
C ILE A 57 -1.85 10.46 -3.87
N SER A 58 -2.98 10.71 -3.22
CA SER A 58 -4.14 11.40 -3.79
C SER A 58 -4.37 12.80 -3.19
N ALA A 59 -3.96 13.00 -1.95
CA ALA A 59 -4.14 14.25 -1.22
C ALA A 59 -3.05 14.44 -0.16
N LEU A 60 -2.87 15.68 0.28
CA LEU A 60 -2.03 16.03 1.42
C LEU A 60 -2.90 16.18 2.67
N LEU A 61 -2.33 15.88 3.83
CA LEU A 61 -2.92 16.19 5.13
C LEU A 61 -2.20 17.40 5.71
N MET A 62 -2.94 18.49 5.91
CA MET A 62 -2.42 19.81 6.27
C MET A 62 -3.03 20.28 7.58
N ARG A 63 -2.23 20.95 8.42
CA ARG A 63 -2.75 21.61 9.64
C ARG A 63 -3.64 22.79 9.29
N GLU A 64 -4.48 23.22 10.22
CA GLU A 64 -5.47 24.30 10.00
C GLU A 64 -4.81 25.59 9.49
N ASN A 65 -3.70 25.96 10.13
CA ASN A 65 -2.97 27.20 9.91
C ASN A 65 -2.11 27.26 8.64
N VAL A 66 -2.01 26.17 7.85
CA VAL A 66 -1.21 26.19 6.63
C VAL A 66 -2.03 26.72 5.45
N ASP A 67 -1.54 27.79 4.82
CA ASP A 67 -2.13 28.30 3.58
C ASP A 67 -1.93 27.29 2.44
N CYS A 68 -3.05 26.83 1.89
CA CYS A 68 -3.10 25.85 0.82
C CYS A 68 -3.57 26.48 -0.51
N GLY A 69 -3.70 27.82 -0.56
CA GLY A 69 -4.24 28.54 -1.69
C GLY A 69 -5.66 28.09 -2.04
N LYS A 70 -5.99 28.13 -3.34
CA LYS A 70 -7.32 27.75 -3.84
C LYS A 70 -7.50 26.24 -4.09
N ASN A 71 -6.71 25.41 -3.40
CA ASN A 71 -6.90 23.97 -3.43
C ASN A 71 -8.19 23.57 -2.71
N LYS A 72 -8.74 22.42 -3.09
CA LYS A 72 -9.91 21.86 -2.41
C LYS A 72 -9.48 21.40 -1.03
N ARG A 73 -10.17 21.88 0.00
CA ARG A 73 -9.86 21.60 1.40
C ARG A 73 -11.09 21.04 2.09
N THR A 74 -10.96 19.87 2.69
CA THR A 74 -12.03 19.21 3.45
C THR A 74 -11.49 18.77 4.80
N ARG A 75 -12.27 18.92 5.87
CA ARG A 75 -11.88 18.41 7.19
C ARG A 75 -11.72 16.89 7.09
N SER A 76 -10.59 16.35 7.56
CA SER A 76 -10.38 14.91 7.64
C SER A 76 -10.75 14.39 9.03
N ASN A 77 -10.89 13.07 9.16
CA ASN A 77 -11.01 12.40 10.46
C ASN A 77 -9.65 12.06 11.09
N SER A 78 -8.55 12.58 10.54
CA SER A 78 -7.19 12.31 10.98
C SER A 78 -6.67 13.43 11.88
N PHE A 79 -5.77 13.06 12.79
CA PHE A 79 -5.10 13.97 13.71
C PHE A 79 -3.58 13.83 13.55
N ASP A 80 -2.84 14.88 13.88
CA ASP A 80 -1.39 14.78 14.03
C ASP A 80 -0.99 14.29 15.44
N ASP A 81 0.31 14.17 15.68
CA ASP A 81 0.88 13.68 16.94
C ASP A 81 0.49 14.56 18.16
N ASP A 82 0.12 15.81 17.93
CA ASP A 82 -0.34 16.75 18.96
C ASP A 82 -1.87 16.71 19.14
N GLY A 83 -2.57 15.81 18.44
CA GLY A 83 -4.03 15.69 18.47
C GLY A 83 -4.75 16.79 17.68
N GLN A 84 -4.06 17.54 16.82
CA GLN A 84 -4.69 18.58 16.00
C GLN A 84 -5.36 17.96 14.77
N VAL A 85 -6.56 18.45 14.45
CA VAL A 85 -7.31 18.02 13.27
C VAL A 85 -6.54 18.36 12.00
N LEU A 86 -6.41 17.38 11.12
CA LEU A 86 -5.84 17.56 9.79
C LEU A 86 -6.94 17.80 8.75
N PHE A 87 -6.59 18.56 7.72
CA PHE A 87 -7.44 18.82 6.57
C PHE A 87 -6.87 18.08 5.36
N GLU A 88 -7.73 17.38 4.66
CA GLU A 88 -7.41 16.79 3.38
C GLU A 88 -7.41 17.87 2.29
N VAL A 89 -6.29 18.00 1.60
CA VAL A 89 -6.07 19.01 0.56
C VAL A 89 -5.81 18.32 -0.78
N ARG A 90 -6.71 18.59 -1.73
CA ARG A 90 -6.68 18.05 -3.10
C ARG A 90 -6.44 19.16 -4.13
N PRO A 91 -5.76 18.86 -5.25
CA PRO A 91 -5.53 19.86 -6.28
C PRO A 91 -6.83 20.36 -6.90
N ASP A 92 -7.00 21.68 -6.95
CA ASP A 92 -8.01 22.32 -7.80
C ASP A 92 -7.38 22.86 -9.08
N ARG A 93 -7.41 22.06 -10.15
CA ARG A 93 -6.73 22.35 -11.42
C ARG A 93 -7.27 23.59 -12.17
N ARG A 94 -8.35 24.21 -11.68
CA ARG A 94 -8.84 25.50 -12.19
C ARG A 94 -7.89 26.65 -11.83
N TYR A 95 -7.13 26.51 -10.75
CA TYR A 95 -6.21 27.54 -10.24
C TYR A 95 -4.74 27.13 -10.39
N SER A 96 -3.83 28.10 -10.38
CA SER A 96 -2.39 27.89 -10.54
C SER A 96 -1.81 26.97 -9.46
N GLU A 97 -2.20 27.18 -8.21
CA GLU A 97 -1.76 26.43 -7.03
C GLU A 97 -2.19 24.96 -7.14
N GLY A 98 -3.39 24.69 -7.65
CA GLY A 98 -3.86 23.32 -7.85
C GLY A 98 -3.23 22.63 -9.05
N LYS A 99 -2.83 23.36 -10.09
CA LYS A 99 -2.00 22.79 -11.17
C LYS A 99 -0.61 22.41 -10.64
N GLN A 100 0.00 23.27 -9.82
CA GLN A 100 1.30 22.99 -9.20
C GLN A 100 1.23 21.78 -8.27
N LEU A 101 0.23 21.71 -7.38
CA LEU A 101 0.03 20.55 -6.50
C LEU A 101 -0.22 19.27 -7.30
N ALA A 102 -1.01 19.32 -8.37
CA ALA A 102 -1.23 18.17 -9.25
C ALA A 102 0.06 17.68 -9.92
N ALA A 103 0.94 18.59 -10.34
CA ALA A 103 2.23 18.25 -10.92
C ALA A 103 3.15 17.57 -9.89
N ARG A 104 3.27 18.15 -8.68
CA ARG A 104 4.05 17.56 -7.58
C ARG A 104 3.55 16.17 -7.18
N LEU A 105 2.23 15.99 -7.08
CA LEU A 105 1.61 14.68 -6.82
C LEU A 105 1.90 13.68 -7.93
N LYS A 106 1.94 14.11 -9.19
CA LYS A 106 2.31 13.23 -10.31
C LYS A 106 3.76 12.78 -10.19
N GLU A 107 4.70 13.71 -10.00
CA GLU A 107 6.14 13.43 -9.89
C GLU A 107 6.46 12.46 -8.75
N ILE A 108 5.88 12.67 -7.55
CA ILE A 108 6.13 11.75 -6.44
C ILE A 108 5.52 10.37 -6.73
N ASN A 109 4.33 10.30 -7.33
CA ASN A 109 3.72 9.00 -7.65
C ASN A 109 4.52 8.21 -8.69
N GLU A 110 5.06 8.87 -9.71
CA GLU A 110 5.98 8.24 -10.68
C GLU A 110 7.22 7.70 -9.97
N LYS A 111 7.82 8.49 -9.07
CA LYS A 111 8.95 8.03 -8.25
C LYS A 111 8.58 6.85 -7.32
N LEU A 112 7.37 6.84 -6.76
CA LEU A 112 6.89 5.79 -5.87
C LEU A 112 6.50 4.49 -6.60
N GLN A 113 6.32 4.52 -7.92
CA GLN A 113 6.18 3.31 -8.74
C GLN A 113 7.49 2.52 -8.77
N GLU A 114 8.63 3.19 -8.90
CA GLU A 114 9.95 2.55 -8.84
C GLU A 114 10.32 2.12 -7.42
N LEU A 115 9.80 2.83 -6.42
CA LEU A 115 10.07 2.59 -5.00
C LEU A 115 8.94 1.84 -4.29
N SER A 116 8.39 0.78 -4.87
CA SER A 116 7.13 0.13 -4.45
C SER A 116 6.96 -0.17 -2.95
N THR A 117 5.71 -0.36 -2.53
CA THR A 117 5.39 -0.80 -1.16
C THR A 117 5.97 -2.19 -0.90
N PHE A 118 6.20 -2.55 0.37
CA PHE A 118 6.71 -3.87 0.72
C PHE A 118 5.82 -4.98 0.16
N SER A 119 4.50 -4.81 0.27
CA SER A 119 3.52 -5.77 -0.26
C SER A 119 3.72 -6.01 -1.75
N ASP A 120 3.68 -4.96 -2.58
CA ASP A 120 3.83 -5.08 -4.03
C ASP A 120 5.21 -5.64 -4.44
N TRP A 121 6.27 -5.16 -3.79
CA TRP A 121 7.62 -5.68 -4.03
C TRP A 121 7.72 -7.18 -3.71
N ALA A 122 7.24 -7.60 -2.54
CA ALA A 122 7.38 -8.98 -2.09
C ALA A 122 6.54 -9.93 -2.95
N VAL A 123 5.30 -9.58 -3.32
CA VAL A 123 4.48 -10.45 -4.18
C VAL A 123 5.10 -10.62 -5.56
N ARG A 124 5.69 -9.56 -6.14
CA ARG A 124 6.39 -9.67 -7.43
C ARG A 124 7.68 -10.47 -7.31
N LYS A 125 8.48 -10.20 -6.27
CA LYS A 125 9.76 -10.86 -6.03
C LYS A 125 9.61 -12.37 -5.79
N LEU A 126 8.49 -12.80 -5.22
CA LEU A 126 8.18 -14.18 -4.91
C LEU A 126 7.30 -14.88 -5.97
N GLY A 127 7.01 -14.22 -7.10
CA GLY A 127 6.15 -14.79 -8.15
C GLY A 127 4.72 -15.08 -7.68
N CYS A 128 4.18 -14.25 -6.79
CA CYS A 128 2.89 -14.46 -6.13
C CYS A 128 1.80 -13.50 -6.61
N TYR A 129 2.09 -12.62 -7.56
CA TYR A 129 1.13 -11.62 -8.00
C TYR A 129 -0.04 -12.28 -8.74
N ALA A 130 -1.25 -12.09 -8.22
CA ALA A 130 -2.50 -12.45 -8.87
C ALA A 130 -3.56 -11.43 -8.49
N ASP A 131 -4.53 -11.24 -9.37
CA ASP A 131 -5.73 -10.45 -9.11
C ASP A 131 -6.99 -11.26 -9.42
N ALA A 132 -8.07 -10.87 -8.75
CA ALA A 132 -9.37 -11.46 -8.98
C ALA A 132 -10.46 -10.43 -8.77
N SER A 133 -11.45 -10.51 -9.65
CA SER A 133 -12.67 -9.72 -9.57
C SER A 133 -13.87 -10.63 -9.28
N CYS A 134 -14.81 -10.12 -8.51
CA CYS A 134 -16.10 -10.77 -8.25
C CYS A 134 -17.22 -9.73 -8.17
N VAL A 135 -18.47 -10.19 -8.26
CA VAL A 135 -19.64 -9.36 -7.99
C VAL A 135 -20.23 -9.79 -6.65
N ASN A 136 -20.16 -8.92 -5.65
CA ASN A 136 -20.71 -9.18 -4.34
C ASN A 136 -21.84 -8.18 -4.05
N ARG A 137 -23.06 -8.68 -3.82
CA ARG A 137 -24.26 -7.87 -3.53
C ARG A 137 -24.48 -6.72 -4.54
N GLY A 138 -24.26 -7.01 -5.82
CA GLY A 138 -24.42 -6.02 -6.91
C GLY A 138 -23.24 -5.04 -7.08
N GLN A 139 -22.18 -5.16 -6.27
CA GLN A 139 -20.97 -4.35 -6.40
C GLN A 139 -19.85 -5.15 -7.04
N TYR A 140 -19.21 -4.57 -8.07
CA TYR A 140 -17.98 -5.10 -8.65
C TYR A 140 -16.83 -4.84 -7.69
N LEU A 141 -16.15 -5.90 -7.27
CA LEU A 141 -15.01 -5.86 -6.36
C LEU A 141 -13.80 -6.49 -7.02
N THR A 142 -12.66 -5.81 -6.96
CA THR A 142 -11.36 -6.34 -7.37
C THR A 142 -10.45 -6.43 -6.15
N THR A 143 -9.75 -7.55 -6.01
CA THR A 143 -8.70 -7.77 -5.01
C THR A 143 -7.44 -8.28 -5.72
N TRP A 144 -6.30 -8.13 -5.07
CA TRP A 144 -5.01 -8.64 -5.55
C TRP A 144 -4.24 -9.29 -4.42
N SER A 145 -3.14 -9.96 -4.76
CA SER A 145 -2.22 -10.55 -3.79
C SER A 145 -1.62 -9.48 -2.88
N GLY A 146 -1.50 -9.79 -1.59
CA GLY A 146 -0.88 -8.92 -0.60
C GLY A 146 0.20 -9.65 0.17
N ALA A 147 1.21 -8.91 0.63
CA ALA A 147 2.26 -9.46 1.49
C ALA A 147 2.56 -8.51 2.66
N GLY A 148 2.94 -9.07 3.79
CA GLY A 148 3.30 -8.34 4.99
C GLY A 148 4.46 -9.01 5.73
N PHE A 149 5.27 -8.20 6.41
CA PHE A 149 6.31 -8.68 7.31
C PHE A 149 5.95 -8.27 8.74
N TYR A 150 5.86 -9.25 9.62
CA TYR A 150 5.46 -9.08 11.02
C TYR A 150 6.67 -9.29 11.90
N SER A 151 7.27 -8.20 12.39
CA SER A 151 8.57 -8.18 13.08
C SER A 151 8.61 -9.06 14.32
N GLU A 152 7.57 -9.02 15.15
CA GLU A 152 7.48 -9.80 16.40
C GLU A 152 7.48 -11.30 16.15
N ARG A 153 6.94 -11.72 15.01
CA ARG A 153 6.91 -13.12 14.56
C ARG A 153 8.01 -13.45 13.56
N LYS A 154 8.78 -12.44 13.13
CA LYS A 154 9.75 -12.48 12.04
C LYS A 154 9.23 -13.22 10.80
N ALA A 155 7.95 -13.02 10.50
CA ALA A 155 7.23 -13.79 9.49
C ALA A 155 6.86 -12.90 8.30
N LEU A 156 7.23 -13.33 7.10
CA LEU A 156 6.68 -12.82 5.85
C LEU A 156 5.54 -13.73 5.44
N VAL A 157 4.34 -13.15 5.34
CA VAL A 157 3.14 -13.86 4.87
C VAL A 157 2.60 -13.23 3.60
N VAL A 158 1.99 -14.06 2.76
CA VAL A 158 1.38 -13.70 1.49
C VAL A 158 -0.05 -14.21 1.45
N ARG A 159 -0.98 -13.38 0.98
CA ARG A 159 -2.35 -13.78 0.64
C ARG A 159 -2.54 -13.66 -0.86
N ILE A 160 -3.10 -14.69 -1.50
CA ILE A 160 -3.34 -14.74 -2.94
C ILE A 160 -4.84 -14.98 -3.18
N PRO A 161 -5.54 -14.12 -3.93
CA PRO A 161 -6.94 -14.36 -4.27
C PRO A 161 -7.05 -15.50 -5.29
N VAL A 162 -7.97 -16.43 -5.04
CA VAL A 162 -8.20 -17.62 -5.89
C VAL A 162 -9.61 -17.68 -6.49
N GLY A 163 -10.28 -16.53 -6.57
CA GLY A 163 -11.61 -16.40 -7.16
C GLY A 163 -12.73 -16.95 -6.28
N GLU A 164 -13.93 -17.02 -6.85
CA GLU A 164 -15.05 -17.74 -6.24
C GLU A 164 -14.76 -19.25 -6.30
N ASN A 165 -15.07 -19.99 -5.23
CA ASN A 165 -14.82 -21.43 -5.09
C ASN A 165 -13.35 -21.89 -5.12
N GLY A 166 -12.37 -20.98 -5.20
CA GLY A 166 -10.95 -21.34 -5.20
C GLY A 166 -10.44 -21.94 -6.50
N GLU A 167 -11.17 -21.75 -7.60
CA GLU A 167 -10.90 -22.37 -8.90
C GLU A 167 -9.76 -21.69 -9.68
N LYS A 168 -9.36 -20.46 -9.32
CA LYS A 168 -8.24 -19.83 -10.01
C LYS A 168 -6.92 -20.52 -9.63
N PRO A 169 -6.10 -20.93 -10.61
CA PRO A 169 -4.80 -21.51 -10.34
C PRO A 169 -3.89 -20.48 -9.65
N LEU A 170 -3.01 -21.00 -8.81
CA LEU A 170 -1.91 -20.20 -8.27
C LEU A 170 -0.94 -19.83 -9.40
N PRO A 171 -0.21 -18.70 -9.27
CA PRO A 171 0.85 -18.35 -10.22
C PRO A 171 1.88 -19.48 -10.35
N ALA A 172 2.30 -19.76 -11.59
CA ALA A 172 3.20 -20.88 -11.89
C ALA A 172 4.67 -20.62 -11.47
N ASP A 173 5.03 -19.35 -11.29
CA ASP A 173 6.37 -18.86 -10.97
C ASP A 173 6.58 -18.62 -9.46
N MET A 174 5.66 -19.11 -8.61
CA MET A 174 5.78 -18.97 -7.16
C MET A 174 7.10 -19.53 -6.64
N SER A 175 7.73 -18.78 -5.76
CA SER A 175 8.96 -19.20 -5.09
C SER A 175 8.75 -20.54 -4.35
N PRO A 176 9.62 -21.54 -4.55
CA PRO A 176 9.49 -22.84 -3.87
C PRO A 176 9.75 -22.75 -2.36
N ALA A 177 10.27 -21.61 -1.86
CA ALA A 177 10.45 -21.37 -0.43
C ALA A 177 9.13 -21.05 0.29
N LEU A 178 8.03 -20.84 -0.44
CA LEU A 178 6.71 -20.56 0.12
C LEU A 178 6.08 -21.84 0.63
N ILE A 179 5.63 -21.78 1.88
CA ILE A 179 4.92 -22.85 2.56
C ILE A 179 3.47 -22.40 2.68
N GLU A 180 2.55 -23.19 2.14
CA GLU A 180 1.12 -22.93 2.33
C GLU A 180 0.73 -23.10 3.79
N ILE A 181 -0.11 -22.19 4.28
CA ILE A 181 -0.62 -22.18 5.65
C ILE A 181 -2.14 -22.07 5.66
N LYS A 182 -2.75 -22.47 6.78
CA LYS A 182 -4.18 -22.29 7.01
C LYS A 182 -4.50 -20.81 7.27
N HIS A 183 -5.73 -20.42 6.96
CA HIS A 183 -6.23 -19.08 7.30
C HIS A 183 -6.10 -18.76 8.80
N SER A 184 -6.35 -19.74 9.69
CA SER A 184 -6.19 -19.56 11.13
C SER A 184 -4.76 -19.23 11.56
N GLU A 185 -3.77 -19.79 10.86
CA GLU A 185 -2.35 -19.50 11.11
C GLU A 185 -1.99 -18.11 10.59
N PHE A 186 -2.53 -17.71 9.44
CA PHE A 186 -2.38 -16.35 8.93
C PHE A 186 -2.93 -15.32 9.92
N ILE A 187 -4.14 -15.52 10.44
CA ILE A 187 -4.74 -14.67 11.48
C ILE A 187 -3.83 -14.60 12.73
N ALA A 188 -3.33 -15.74 13.21
CA ALA A 188 -2.44 -15.77 14.39
C ALA A 188 -1.12 -15.01 14.20
N ILE A 189 -0.65 -14.85 12.96
CA ILE A 189 0.55 -14.08 12.62
C ILE A 189 0.21 -12.59 12.45
N THR A 190 -0.93 -12.29 11.82
CA THR A 190 -1.27 -10.94 11.34
C THR A 190 -2.09 -10.12 12.32
N GLU A 191 -2.75 -10.76 13.28
CA GLU A 191 -3.71 -10.14 14.20
C GLU A 191 -4.93 -9.51 13.48
N GLU A 192 -5.17 -9.87 12.20
CA GLU A 192 -6.43 -9.60 11.45
C GLU A 192 -7.58 -10.46 11.97
#